data_AF-A0AA38TH70-F1
#
_entry.id   AF-A0AA38TH70-F1
#
_cell.length_a   1.000
_cell.length_b   1.000
_cell.length_c   1.000
_cell.angle_alpha   90.00
_cell.angle_beta   90.00
_cell.angle_gamma   90.00
#
_symmetry.space_group_name_H-M   'P 1'
#
loop_
_entity.id
_entity.type
_entity.pdbx_description
1 polymer ?
#
loop_
_entity_poly.entity_id
_entity_poly.type
_entity_poly.pdbx_seq_one_letter_code
_entity_poly.pdbx_strand_id
1 'polypeptide(L)'
;MSLHGCDNTNLDHITAVAPADSDNTDGVHIKHVNGLNITNSNIKTGDDCVSIGDGSKNVHLEKLTCGPGHGISIGSLGKYANEKPVQGIWVKNCTITGTTNGVRIKTWPNSPPGTATDIHFDDIIMNNVGNPILIDQEYCASRNCKKAGAPSKVKISNVSFKKIRGTSAMKVALKISCSQGIPCDNIEVSDINLTYKGAKEGGAAISECSNVKPKALDKAWREACAGGPSPSSVLIPPGTYMVFPPIQFSGPCKGPVEIKAIGATIKAPPELARFKSDEWILFERIDRLTMIGGTFDGQGHEAWKNPKCGDNDNCHLPVNLTFSLVKNSLLKDVTSLNSKFFHMSLHGCDNTNLDHITAVAPADSDNTDGVHIKHVNGLNITYSNIKTGDDCVSIGDGSKNAHLEKLTCGPGHGISIGSLGKYANEKPVQGIWVKN
;
A
#
# COMPACT_ATOMS: atom_id res chain seq x y z
N MET A 1 -2.03 6.67 -35.97
CA MET A 1 -3.38 7.15 -36.36
C MET A 1 -3.87 8.14 -35.32
N SER A 2 -4.71 9.11 -35.69
CA SER A 2 -5.30 10.07 -34.73
C SER A 2 -6.81 10.09 -34.88
N LEU A 3 -7.54 9.79 -33.80
CA LEU A 3 -9.00 9.83 -33.70
C LEU A 3 -9.42 11.00 -32.82
N HIS A 4 -10.17 11.93 -33.39
CA HIS A 4 -10.63 13.13 -32.71
C HIS A 4 -12.10 13.39 -33.01
N GLY A 5 -12.98 13.30 -32.01
CA GLY A 5 -14.43 13.45 -32.22
C GLY A 5 -15.08 12.31 -33.01
N CYS A 6 -14.40 11.16 -33.12
CA CYS A 6 -14.89 9.97 -33.81
C CYS A 6 -15.76 9.10 -32.89
N ASP A 7 -16.95 9.58 -32.56
CA ASP A 7 -17.89 8.88 -31.69
C ASP A 7 -18.43 7.59 -32.34
N ASN A 8 -18.79 6.60 -31.52
CA ASN A 8 -19.39 5.31 -31.95
C ASN A 8 -18.60 4.58 -33.06
N THR A 9 -17.28 4.62 -32.98
CA THR A 9 -16.37 4.08 -34.00
C THR A 9 -15.84 2.71 -33.60
N ASN A 10 -15.69 1.80 -34.57
CA ASN A 10 -15.04 0.50 -34.39
C ASN A 10 -13.80 0.42 -35.28
N LEU A 11 -12.66 0.09 -34.69
CA LEU A 11 -11.43 -0.29 -35.38
C LEU A 11 -11.14 -1.75 -35.09
N ASP A 12 -11.00 -2.57 -36.13
CA ASP A 12 -10.83 -4.01 -35.98
C ASP A 12 -9.75 -4.51 -36.94
N HIS A 13 -8.92 -5.46 -36.49
CA HIS A 13 -7.81 -6.02 -37.26
C HIS A 13 -6.81 -4.99 -37.82
N ILE A 14 -6.58 -3.90 -37.08
CA ILE A 14 -5.61 -2.88 -37.49
C ILE A 14 -4.19 -3.38 -37.26
N THR A 15 -3.32 -3.12 -38.25
CA THR A 15 -1.88 -3.32 -38.10
C THR A 15 -1.15 -1.98 -38.29
N ALA A 16 -0.38 -1.56 -37.29
CA ALA A 16 0.48 -0.37 -37.37
C ALA A 16 1.92 -0.77 -37.01
N VAL A 17 2.88 -0.38 -37.85
CA VAL A 17 4.29 -0.78 -37.71
C VAL A 17 5.19 0.44 -37.90
N ALA A 18 6.05 0.68 -36.92
CA ALA A 18 7.19 1.59 -36.97
C ALA A 18 8.37 0.98 -36.18
N PRO A 19 9.63 1.34 -36.49
CA PRO A 19 10.80 0.94 -35.71
C PRO A 19 10.68 1.31 -34.22
N ALA A 20 11.34 0.53 -33.36
CA ALA A 20 11.27 0.68 -31.90
C ALA A 20 11.85 2.01 -31.40
N ASP A 21 12.78 2.59 -32.14
CA ASP A 21 13.47 3.85 -31.88
C ASP A 21 12.83 5.05 -32.59
N SER A 22 11.66 4.86 -33.21
CA SER A 22 10.94 5.94 -33.87
C SER A 22 10.18 6.82 -32.88
N ASP A 23 10.76 7.99 -32.58
CA ASP A 23 10.19 8.97 -31.68
C ASP A 23 8.76 9.38 -32.08
N ASN A 24 7.85 9.43 -31.09
CA ASN A 24 6.47 9.92 -31.22
C ASN A 24 5.63 9.24 -32.31
N THR A 25 5.94 7.99 -32.61
CA THR A 25 5.13 7.15 -33.50
C THR A 25 3.99 6.48 -32.74
N ASP A 26 3.03 7.24 -32.24
CA ASP A 26 1.85 6.67 -31.59
C ASP A 26 1.05 5.80 -32.56
N GLY A 27 0.69 4.59 -32.12
CA GLY A 27 -0.13 3.67 -32.90
C GLY A 27 -1.52 4.24 -33.15
N VAL A 28 -2.27 4.49 -32.08
CA VAL A 28 -3.56 5.20 -32.10
C VAL A 28 -3.59 6.26 -31.00
N HIS A 29 -3.69 7.52 -31.40
CA HIS A 29 -3.94 8.65 -30.50
C HIS A 29 -5.44 8.97 -30.49
N ILE A 30 -6.05 9.04 -29.32
CA ILE A 30 -7.50 9.21 -29.12
C ILE A 30 -7.75 10.47 -28.31
N LYS A 31 -8.69 11.31 -28.73
CA LYS A 31 -9.09 12.51 -27.99
C LYS A 31 -10.54 12.89 -28.27
N HIS A 32 -11.28 13.34 -27.26
CA HIS A 32 -12.67 13.83 -27.42
C HIS A 32 -13.59 12.84 -28.16
N VAL A 33 -13.47 11.55 -27.87
CA VAL A 33 -14.26 10.48 -28.48
C VAL A 33 -15.23 9.88 -27.46
N ASN A 34 -16.44 9.49 -27.86
CA ASN A 34 -17.39 8.75 -27.04
C ASN A 34 -17.86 7.46 -27.74
N GLY A 35 -17.54 6.30 -27.17
CA GLY A 35 -17.92 5.00 -27.73
C GLY A 35 -16.93 4.56 -28.82
N LEU A 36 -15.73 4.14 -28.44
CA LEU A 36 -14.73 3.64 -29.38
C LEU A 36 -14.30 2.23 -29.00
N ASN A 37 -14.38 1.31 -29.95
CA ASN A 37 -13.85 -0.04 -29.78
C ASN A 37 -12.63 -0.22 -30.68
N ILE A 38 -11.52 -0.71 -30.13
CA ILE A 38 -10.36 -1.17 -30.88
C ILE A 38 -10.11 -2.63 -30.54
N THR A 39 -10.29 -3.51 -31.52
CA THR A 39 -10.25 -4.96 -31.31
C THR A 39 -9.26 -5.66 -32.24
N ASN A 40 -8.75 -6.81 -31.80
CA ASN A 40 -7.97 -7.77 -32.62
C ASN A 40 -6.80 -7.13 -33.41
N SER A 41 -6.17 -6.11 -32.85
CA SER A 41 -5.20 -5.29 -33.58
C SER A 41 -3.76 -5.51 -33.09
N ASN A 42 -2.80 -5.31 -33.99
CA ASN A 42 -1.37 -5.50 -33.75
C ASN A 42 -0.62 -4.20 -34.02
N ILE A 43 -0.11 -3.59 -32.96
CA ILE A 43 0.50 -2.25 -33.02
C ILE A 43 1.92 -2.34 -32.46
N LYS A 44 2.88 -2.05 -33.34
CA LYS A 44 4.31 -2.13 -33.07
C LYS A 44 4.92 -0.78 -33.44
N THR A 45 5.21 0.06 -32.47
CA THR A 45 5.73 1.41 -32.76
C THR A 45 6.82 1.81 -31.76
N GLY A 46 7.39 3.01 -31.92
CA GLY A 46 8.40 3.54 -31.01
C GLY A 46 7.83 4.29 -29.80
N ASP A 47 6.56 4.70 -29.84
CA ASP A 47 5.89 5.44 -28.74
C ASP A 47 4.65 4.67 -28.24
N ASP A 48 3.61 5.36 -27.74
CA ASP A 48 2.42 4.73 -27.17
C ASP A 48 1.71 3.85 -28.22
N CYS A 49 1.42 2.59 -27.86
CA CYS A 49 0.60 1.68 -28.66
C CYS A 49 -0.79 2.29 -28.88
N VAL A 50 -1.41 2.71 -27.78
CA VAL A 50 -2.62 3.52 -27.77
C VAL A 50 -2.44 4.61 -26.71
N SER A 51 -2.69 5.86 -27.09
CA SER A 51 -2.69 7.01 -26.19
C SER A 51 -4.09 7.63 -26.11
N ILE A 52 -4.62 7.81 -24.91
CA ILE A 52 -5.98 8.31 -24.65
C ILE A 52 -5.89 9.67 -23.96
N GLY A 53 -6.16 10.74 -24.70
CA GLY A 53 -6.23 12.11 -24.23
C GLY A 53 -7.57 12.50 -23.60
N ASP A 54 -7.66 13.76 -23.18
CA ASP A 54 -8.82 14.31 -22.48
C ASP A 54 -10.12 14.17 -23.27
N GLY A 55 -11.25 14.24 -22.54
CA GLY A 55 -12.62 14.16 -23.06
C GLY A 55 -13.03 12.84 -23.72
N SER A 56 -12.17 11.83 -23.69
CA SER A 56 -12.46 10.50 -24.20
C SER A 56 -13.32 9.71 -23.21
N LYS A 57 -14.41 9.11 -23.69
CA LYS A 57 -15.38 8.34 -22.90
C LYS A 57 -15.73 7.01 -23.56
N ASN A 58 -16.01 5.99 -22.77
CA ASN A 58 -16.50 4.68 -23.25
C ASN A 58 -15.57 4.10 -24.33
N VAL A 59 -14.28 3.97 -24.01
CA VAL A 59 -13.25 3.44 -24.92
C VAL A 59 -12.91 2.02 -24.50
N HIS A 60 -13.09 1.06 -25.39
CA HIS A 60 -12.80 -0.35 -25.17
C HIS A 60 -11.67 -0.81 -26.07
N LEU A 61 -10.59 -1.28 -25.48
CA LEU A 61 -9.44 -1.88 -26.14
C LEU A 61 -9.43 -3.37 -25.78
N GLU A 62 -9.59 -4.26 -26.76
CA GLU A 62 -9.65 -5.69 -26.49
C GLU A 62 -8.82 -6.50 -27.49
N LYS A 63 -8.09 -7.52 -27.03
CA LYS A 63 -7.27 -8.40 -27.90
C LYS A 63 -6.22 -7.62 -28.70
N LEU A 64 -5.58 -6.65 -28.06
CA LEU A 64 -4.48 -5.91 -28.67
C LEU A 64 -3.14 -6.60 -28.39
N THR A 65 -2.30 -6.67 -29.43
CA THR A 65 -0.88 -6.97 -29.27
C THR A 65 -0.09 -5.67 -29.45
N CYS A 66 0.51 -5.20 -28.36
CA CYS A 66 1.31 -3.99 -28.31
C CYS A 66 2.78 -4.35 -28.12
N GLY A 67 3.68 -3.68 -28.82
CA GLY A 67 5.12 -3.84 -28.56
C GLY A 67 5.97 -3.94 -29.82
N PRO A 68 7.11 -3.22 -29.90
CA PRO A 68 7.74 -2.37 -28.86
C PRO A 68 7.00 -1.03 -28.62
N GLY A 69 7.62 -0.08 -27.91
CA GLY A 69 7.10 1.27 -27.67
C GLY A 69 6.83 1.59 -26.20
N HIS A 70 5.81 2.39 -25.91
CA HIS A 70 5.49 2.90 -24.56
C HIS A 70 4.28 2.26 -23.89
N GLY A 71 3.63 1.29 -24.54
CA GLY A 71 2.46 0.57 -24.01
C GLY A 71 1.14 1.30 -24.23
N ILE A 72 0.14 1.04 -23.39
CA ILE A 72 -1.18 1.69 -23.45
C ILE A 72 -1.24 2.77 -22.38
N SER A 73 -1.43 4.01 -22.80
CA SER A 73 -1.34 5.18 -21.92
C SER A 73 -2.63 6.00 -21.91
N ILE A 74 -3.16 6.30 -20.72
CA ILE A 74 -4.12 7.39 -20.50
C ILE A 74 -3.36 8.64 -20.10
N GLY A 75 -3.57 9.72 -20.85
CA GLY A 75 -2.91 11.02 -20.69
C GLY A 75 -1.81 11.28 -21.72
N SER A 76 -0.97 12.30 -21.53
CA SER A 76 -0.86 13.09 -20.30
C SER A 76 -2.07 14.01 -20.08
N LEU A 77 -2.68 13.95 -18.90
CA LEU A 77 -3.79 14.82 -18.50
C LEU A 77 -3.32 15.96 -17.60
N GLY A 78 -4.10 17.03 -17.53
CA GLY A 78 -3.87 18.20 -16.69
C GLY A 78 -2.82 19.18 -17.24
N LYS A 79 -2.53 19.15 -18.54
CA LYS A 79 -1.60 20.12 -19.16
C LYS A 79 -2.31 21.44 -19.46
N TYR A 80 -3.54 21.36 -19.95
CA TYR A 80 -4.30 22.51 -20.43
C TYR A 80 -5.46 22.85 -19.49
N ALA A 81 -5.85 24.12 -19.47
CA ALA A 81 -7.07 24.55 -18.82
C ALA A 81 -8.28 23.97 -19.58
N ASN A 82 -9.33 23.62 -18.84
CA ASN A 82 -10.60 23.10 -19.38
C ASN A 82 -10.50 21.76 -20.13
N GLU A 83 -9.51 20.92 -19.81
CA GLU A 83 -9.50 19.54 -20.26
C GLU A 83 -10.77 18.82 -19.79
N LYS A 84 -11.38 18.05 -20.70
CA LYS A 84 -12.62 17.33 -20.41
C LYS A 84 -12.33 16.02 -19.66
N PRO A 85 -13.27 15.53 -18.82
CA PRO A 85 -13.12 14.25 -18.11
C PRO A 85 -12.79 13.08 -19.03
N VAL A 86 -11.90 12.19 -18.59
CA VAL A 86 -11.71 10.86 -19.18
C VAL A 86 -12.49 9.83 -18.34
N GLN A 87 -13.34 9.03 -18.97
CA GLN A 87 -14.23 8.12 -18.24
C GLN A 87 -14.59 6.84 -18.99
N GLY A 88 -14.68 5.71 -18.30
CA GLY A 88 -15.20 4.47 -18.90
C GLY A 88 -14.21 3.89 -19.90
N ILE A 89 -12.98 3.63 -19.44
CA ILE A 89 -11.91 3.07 -20.27
C ILE A 89 -11.71 1.61 -19.88
N TRP A 90 -11.80 0.71 -20.84
CA TRP A 90 -11.64 -0.73 -20.64
C TRP A 90 -10.51 -1.25 -21.51
N VAL A 91 -9.53 -1.88 -20.91
CA VAL A 91 -8.40 -2.52 -21.61
C VAL A 91 -8.35 -3.97 -21.18
N LYS A 92 -8.67 -4.89 -22.10
CA LYS A 92 -8.91 -6.28 -21.78
C LYS A 92 -8.22 -7.26 -22.72
N ASN A 93 -7.71 -8.37 -22.18
CA ASN A 93 -7.19 -9.48 -22.99
C ASN A 93 -6.08 -9.04 -23.96
N CYS A 94 -5.18 -8.16 -23.48
CA CYS A 94 -4.10 -7.59 -24.30
C CYS A 94 -2.76 -8.26 -23.98
N THR A 95 -1.86 -8.30 -24.96
CA THR A 95 -0.46 -8.71 -24.76
C THR A 95 0.45 -7.53 -25.04
N ILE A 96 1.31 -7.18 -24.08
CA ILE A 96 2.24 -6.05 -24.17
C ILE A 96 3.67 -6.59 -24.05
N THR A 97 4.50 -6.35 -25.06
CA THR A 97 5.83 -6.97 -25.18
C THR A 97 6.93 -5.95 -25.43
N GLY A 98 7.99 -5.98 -24.61
CA GLY A 98 9.21 -5.20 -24.83
C GLY A 98 9.00 -3.68 -24.83
N THR A 99 7.94 -3.19 -24.20
CA THR A 99 7.64 -1.77 -24.08
C THR A 99 8.28 -1.15 -22.84
N THR A 100 8.46 0.17 -22.82
CA THR A 100 8.95 0.89 -21.64
C THR A 100 7.92 0.92 -20.50
N ASN A 101 6.62 0.87 -20.82
CA ASN A 101 5.54 0.74 -19.84
C ASN A 101 4.48 -0.25 -20.36
N GLY A 102 3.72 -0.86 -19.46
CA GLY A 102 2.60 -1.73 -19.82
C GLY A 102 1.34 -0.91 -19.97
N VAL A 103 0.60 -0.79 -18.87
CA VAL A 103 -0.56 0.08 -18.75
C VAL A 103 -0.25 1.27 -17.85
N ARG A 104 -0.57 2.47 -18.32
CA ARG A 104 -0.11 3.71 -17.69
C ARG A 104 -1.21 4.77 -17.62
N ILE A 105 -1.32 5.47 -16.49
CA ILE A 105 -2.07 6.73 -16.36
C ILE A 105 -1.06 7.83 -15.98
N LYS A 106 -0.97 8.91 -16.78
CA LYS A 106 -0.01 10.00 -16.58
C LYS A 106 -0.71 11.36 -16.45
N THR A 107 -0.43 12.11 -15.38
CA THR A 107 -0.95 13.47 -15.18
C THR A 107 0.14 14.45 -14.79
N TRP A 108 0.08 15.68 -15.31
CA TRP A 108 1.06 16.72 -15.00
C TRP A 108 0.99 17.18 -13.54
N PRO A 109 2.13 17.47 -12.88
CA PRO A 109 2.15 18.26 -11.65
C PRO A 109 1.70 19.70 -11.93
N ASN A 110 1.28 20.42 -10.89
CA ASN A 110 0.74 21.79 -11.00
C ASN A 110 -0.36 21.94 -12.08
N SER A 111 -1.17 20.89 -12.25
CA SER A 111 -2.22 20.90 -13.25
C SER A 111 -3.39 21.80 -12.85
N PRO A 112 -4.17 22.30 -13.82
CA PRO A 112 -5.56 22.68 -13.57
C PRO A 112 -6.36 21.49 -13.00
N PRO A 113 -7.50 21.74 -12.34
CA PRO A 113 -8.42 20.68 -11.94
C PRO A 113 -8.91 19.87 -13.14
N GLY A 114 -9.00 18.55 -13.00
CA GLY A 114 -9.50 17.63 -14.02
C GLY A 114 -9.88 16.28 -13.41
N THR A 115 -10.45 15.37 -14.20
CA THR A 115 -10.88 14.05 -13.71
C THR A 115 -10.56 12.93 -14.69
N ALA A 116 -10.14 11.80 -14.15
CA ALA A 116 -9.99 10.52 -14.85
C ALA A 116 -10.59 9.41 -13.97
N THR A 117 -11.64 8.76 -14.43
CA THR A 117 -12.37 7.80 -13.57
C THR A 117 -12.92 6.62 -14.33
N ASP A 118 -13.22 5.51 -13.65
CA ASP A 118 -13.86 4.33 -14.26
C ASP A 118 -12.95 3.73 -15.36
N ILE A 119 -11.75 3.30 -14.93
CA ILE A 119 -10.68 2.83 -15.81
C ILE A 119 -10.29 1.41 -15.38
N HIS A 120 -10.37 0.46 -16.29
CA HIS A 120 -10.24 -0.96 -15.98
C HIS A 120 -9.23 -1.65 -16.91
N PHE A 121 -8.19 -2.21 -16.32
CA PHE A 121 -7.20 -3.05 -16.97
C PHE A 121 -7.39 -4.49 -16.48
N ASP A 122 -7.75 -5.40 -17.38
CA ASP A 122 -8.13 -6.77 -17.05
C ASP A 122 -7.49 -7.79 -17.99
N ASP A 123 -6.93 -8.87 -17.43
CA ASP A 123 -6.40 -9.99 -18.22
C ASP A 123 -5.33 -9.55 -19.24
N ILE A 124 -4.20 -9.03 -18.73
CA ILE A 124 -3.12 -8.52 -19.57
C ILE A 124 -1.86 -9.37 -19.38
N ILE A 125 -1.26 -9.78 -20.50
CA ILE A 125 0.02 -10.50 -20.52
C ILE A 125 1.15 -9.49 -20.76
N MET A 126 2.12 -9.45 -19.86
CA MET A 126 3.31 -8.60 -19.93
C MET A 126 4.52 -9.45 -20.27
N ASN A 127 5.26 -9.09 -21.32
CA ASN A 127 6.46 -9.80 -21.75
C ASN A 127 7.65 -8.85 -21.74
N ASN A 128 8.48 -8.94 -20.70
CA ASN A 128 9.69 -8.11 -20.53
C ASN A 128 9.40 -6.60 -20.64
N VAL A 129 8.36 -6.14 -19.94
CA VAL A 129 7.91 -4.75 -19.95
C VAL A 129 8.64 -3.95 -18.87
N GLY A 130 9.09 -2.73 -19.17
CA GLY A 130 9.82 -1.85 -18.24
C GLY A 130 9.06 -1.58 -16.95
N ASN A 131 8.03 -0.72 -17.01
CA ASN A 131 7.08 -0.45 -15.92
C ASN A 131 5.71 -1.05 -16.28
N PRO A 132 5.42 -2.32 -15.95
CA PRO A 132 4.17 -2.99 -16.32
C PRO A 132 2.90 -2.25 -15.92
N ILE A 133 2.81 -1.75 -14.68
CA ILE A 133 1.63 -1.07 -14.15
C ILE A 133 2.06 0.27 -13.55
N LEU A 134 1.53 1.39 -14.09
CA LEU A 134 1.95 2.73 -13.67
C LEU A 134 0.77 3.71 -13.53
N ILE A 135 0.66 4.37 -12.38
CA ILE A 135 0.00 5.68 -12.25
C ILE A 135 1.07 6.68 -11.87
N ASP A 136 1.23 7.74 -12.66
CA ASP A 136 2.23 8.78 -12.47
C ASP A 136 1.57 10.16 -12.48
N GLN A 137 1.31 10.72 -11.29
CA GLN A 137 0.81 12.09 -11.13
C GLN A 137 1.90 13.14 -10.96
N GLU A 138 3.17 12.76 -11.17
CA GLU A 138 4.32 13.66 -11.22
C GLU A 138 4.95 13.67 -12.62
N TYR A 139 4.13 13.40 -13.65
CA TYR A 139 4.59 13.16 -15.00
C TYR A 139 5.46 14.29 -15.55
N CYS A 140 6.56 13.89 -16.16
CA CYS A 140 7.62 14.77 -16.64
C CYS A 140 8.13 14.29 -17.99
N ALA A 141 7.81 15.02 -19.06
CA ALA A 141 8.12 14.60 -20.43
C ALA A 141 9.62 14.70 -20.80
N SER A 142 10.44 15.43 -20.04
CA SER A 142 11.86 15.60 -20.32
C SER A 142 12.69 15.58 -19.04
N ARG A 143 13.96 15.16 -19.13
CA ARG A 143 14.89 15.16 -17.96
C ARG A 143 15.08 16.55 -17.34
N ASN A 144 14.81 17.61 -18.09
CA ASN A 144 14.96 18.99 -17.67
C ASN A 144 13.64 19.63 -17.22
N CYS A 145 12.54 18.87 -17.14
CA CYS A 145 11.31 19.42 -16.61
C CYS A 145 11.53 19.73 -15.12
N LYS A 146 11.33 20.99 -14.74
CA LYS A 146 11.26 21.35 -13.33
C LYS A 146 9.99 20.68 -12.81
N LYS A 147 10.12 19.71 -11.90
CA LYS A 147 8.97 19.24 -11.13
C LYS A 147 8.32 20.47 -10.52
N ALA A 148 7.14 20.82 -11.00
CA ALA A 148 6.44 21.98 -10.49
C ALA A 148 6.19 21.70 -9.01
N GLY A 149 6.61 22.59 -8.11
CA GLY A 149 6.52 22.36 -6.67
C GLY A 149 5.09 22.13 -6.16
N ALA A 150 4.07 22.37 -6.99
CA ALA A 150 2.68 22.11 -6.69
C ALA A 150 2.23 20.73 -7.23
N PRO A 151 1.42 19.98 -6.46
CA PRO A 151 0.94 18.65 -6.84
C PRO A 151 -0.07 18.71 -8.00
N SER A 152 -0.29 17.58 -8.68
CA SER A 152 -1.36 17.46 -9.67
C SER A 152 -2.75 17.66 -9.04
N LYS A 153 -3.63 18.37 -9.75
CA LYS A 153 -5.03 18.57 -9.39
C LYS A 153 -6.00 17.72 -10.22
N VAL A 154 -5.48 16.76 -11.00
CA VAL A 154 -6.33 15.76 -11.68
C VAL A 154 -6.76 14.70 -10.67
N LYS A 155 -8.07 14.55 -10.45
CA LYS A 155 -8.62 13.50 -9.61
C LYS A 155 -8.67 12.18 -10.39
N ILE A 156 -7.89 11.21 -9.93
CA ILE A 156 -7.99 9.81 -10.40
C ILE A 156 -8.88 9.02 -9.44
N SER A 157 -9.88 8.33 -9.97
CA SER A 157 -10.75 7.47 -9.16
C SER A 157 -11.28 6.22 -9.86
N ASN A 158 -11.71 5.21 -9.11
CA ASN A 158 -12.34 4.00 -9.64
C ASN A 158 -11.48 3.35 -10.74
N VAL A 159 -10.25 2.97 -10.39
CA VAL A 159 -9.32 2.32 -11.32
C VAL A 159 -9.08 0.90 -10.86
N SER A 160 -9.10 -0.08 -11.75
CA SER A 160 -8.76 -1.46 -11.41
C SER A 160 -7.67 -2.06 -12.29
N PHE A 161 -6.72 -2.75 -11.67
CA PHE A 161 -5.73 -3.60 -12.33
C PHE A 161 -5.97 -5.04 -11.89
N LYS A 162 -6.42 -5.91 -12.81
CA LYS A 162 -6.83 -7.28 -12.50
C LYS A 162 -6.21 -8.30 -13.46
N LYS A 163 -5.80 -9.46 -12.92
CA LYS A 163 -5.32 -10.62 -13.71
C LYS A 163 -4.16 -10.28 -14.67
N ILE A 164 -3.24 -9.43 -14.24
CA ILE A 164 -2.07 -9.03 -15.04
C ILE A 164 -0.92 -9.99 -14.74
N ARG A 165 -0.38 -10.66 -15.75
CA ARG A 165 0.61 -11.73 -15.57
C ARG A 165 1.78 -11.64 -16.54
N GLY A 166 2.90 -12.28 -16.21
CA GLY A 166 4.06 -12.41 -17.08
C GLY A 166 5.34 -11.86 -16.47
N THR A 167 6.08 -11.03 -17.19
CA THR A 167 7.44 -10.63 -16.82
C THR A 167 7.73 -9.14 -16.94
N SER A 168 8.45 -8.62 -15.94
CA SER A 168 8.91 -7.24 -15.84
C SER A 168 10.40 -7.13 -16.13
N ALA A 169 10.81 -6.11 -16.88
CA ALA A 169 12.21 -5.76 -17.13
C ALA A 169 12.79 -4.91 -15.99
N MET A 170 11.95 -4.29 -15.15
CA MET A 170 12.38 -3.57 -13.95
C MET A 170 11.88 -4.25 -12.67
N LYS A 171 12.59 -4.03 -11.56
CA LYS A 171 12.25 -4.63 -10.26
C LYS A 171 10.90 -4.13 -9.75
N VAL A 172 10.63 -2.83 -9.88
CA VAL A 172 9.34 -2.21 -9.56
C VAL A 172 8.38 -2.51 -10.72
N ALA A 173 7.49 -3.48 -10.53
CA ALA A 173 6.55 -3.90 -11.58
C ALA A 173 5.20 -3.18 -11.51
N LEU A 174 4.83 -2.71 -10.31
CA LEU A 174 3.64 -1.91 -10.06
C LEU A 174 4.03 -0.65 -9.32
N LYS A 175 3.70 0.51 -9.90
CA LYS A 175 3.95 1.80 -9.29
C LYS A 175 2.70 2.67 -9.35
N ILE A 176 2.12 3.01 -8.20
CA ILE A 176 0.97 3.91 -8.10
C ILE A 176 1.41 5.17 -7.36
N SER A 177 1.83 6.17 -8.12
CA SER A 177 2.29 7.46 -7.62
C SER A 177 1.21 8.52 -7.77
N CYS A 178 0.29 8.57 -6.81
CA CYS A 178 -0.81 9.53 -6.79
C CYS A 178 -0.40 10.88 -6.20
N SER A 179 -1.19 11.91 -6.47
CA SER A 179 -0.96 13.28 -6.04
C SER A 179 -1.07 13.43 -4.52
N GLN A 180 -0.12 14.12 -3.89
CA GLN A 180 -0.18 14.50 -2.48
C GLN A 180 -1.33 15.48 -2.20
N GLY A 181 -1.65 16.35 -3.17
CA GLY A 181 -2.72 17.35 -3.02
C GLY A 181 -4.12 16.77 -3.27
N ILE A 182 -4.22 15.79 -4.17
CA ILE A 182 -5.48 15.08 -4.48
C ILE A 182 -5.19 13.57 -4.59
N PRO A 183 -5.15 12.84 -3.46
CA PRO A 183 -4.91 11.39 -3.46
C PRO A 183 -5.89 10.64 -4.37
N CYS A 184 -5.42 9.56 -5.00
CA CYS A 184 -6.28 8.68 -5.79
C CYS A 184 -7.34 8.05 -4.89
N ASP A 185 -8.53 7.82 -5.46
CA ASP A 185 -9.62 7.16 -4.73
C ASP A 185 -10.07 5.87 -5.41
N ASN A 186 -10.38 4.84 -4.62
CA ASN A 186 -10.88 3.56 -5.13
C ASN A 186 -9.98 2.94 -6.23
N ILE A 187 -8.70 2.73 -5.90
CA ILE A 187 -7.77 1.97 -6.75
C ILE A 187 -7.77 0.52 -6.28
N GLU A 188 -8.13 -0.40 -7.18
CA GLU A 188 -8.19 -1.83 -6.93
C GLU A 188 -7.06 -2.54 -7.67
N VAL A 189 -6.35 -3.43 -6.98
CA VAL A 189 -5.28 -4.25 -7.55
C VAL A 189 -5.55 -5.69 -7.11
N SER A 190 -5.74 -6.61 -8.06
CA SER A 190 -5.96 -8.03 -7.76
C SER A 190 -5.28 -8.92 -8.79
N ASP A 191 -4.87 -10.13 -8.36
CA ASP A 191 -4.37 -11.19 -9.25
C ASP A 191 -3.21 -10.75 -10.15
N ILE A 192 -2.23 -10.03 -9.59
CA ILE A 192 -1.03 -9.60 -10.29
C ILE A 192 0.08 -10.65 -10.11
N ASN A 193 0.50 -11.27 -11.20
CA ASN A 193 1.55 -12.30 -11.21
C ASN A 193 2.69 -11.91 -12.18
N LEU A 194 3.56 -11.00 -11.74
CA LEU A 194 4.68 -10.50 -12.53
C LEU A 194 6.01 -10.95 -11.94
N THR A 195 6.86 -11.56 -12.77
CA THR A 195 8.22 -11.96 -12.38
C THR A 195 9.24 -11.00 -12.96
N TYR A 196 10.17 -10.50 -12.14
CA TYR A 196 11.25 -9.65 -12.61
C TYR A 196 12.35 -10.49 -13.30
N LYS A 197 12.72 -10.12 -14.53
CA LYS A 197 13.74 -10.83 -15.33
C LYS A 197 15.19 -10.36 -15.08
N GLY A 198 15.39 -9.20 -14.46
CA GLY A 198 16.68 -8.49 -14.50
C GLY A 198 17.74 -8.94 -13.50
N ALA A 199 17.62 -10.11 -12.88
CA ALA A 199 18.73 -10.72 -12.15
C ALA A 199 18.97 -12.14 -12.68
N LYS A 200 20.25 -12.50 -12.85
CA LYS A 200 20.73 -13.89 -12.98
C LYS A 200 20.29 -14.77 -11.80
N GLU A 201 19.59 -14.22 -10.80
CA GLU A 201 19.06 -14.85 -9.59
C GLU A 201 17.63 -14.37 -9.28
N GLY A 202 16.65 -14.68 -10.14
CA GLY A 202 15.24 -14.91 -9.75
C GLY A 202 14.56 -13.98 -8.73
N GLY A 203 14.86 -12.68 -8.70
CA GLY A 203 14.29 -11.77 -7.71
C GLY A 203 12.78 -11.55 -7.92
N ALA A 204 12.02 -11.46 -6.83
CA ALA A 204 10.60 -11.11 -6.90
C ALA A 204 10.42 -9.67 -7.42
N ALA A 205 9.42 -9.46 -8.28
CA ALA A 205 8.97 -8.11 -8.60
C ALA A 205 8.40 -7.43 -7.34
N ILE A 206 8.59 -6.13 -7.23
CA ILE A 206 8.08 -5.32 -6.11
C ILE A 206 7.05 -4.30 -6.57
N SER A 207 6.30 -3.78 -5.60
CA SER A 207 5.25 -2.78 -5.79
C SER A 207 5.54 -1.52 -4.97
N GLU A 208 5.26 -0.36 -5.52
CA GLU A 208 5.38 0.95 -4.88
C GLU A 208 4.05 1.70 -4.97
N CYS A 209 3.55 2.23 -3.85
CA CYS A 209 2.33 3.03 -3.82
C CYS A 209 2.53 4.29 -2.97
N SER A 210 2.03 5.44 -3.43
CA SER A 210 1.98 6.71 -2.69
C SER A 210 0.64 7.41 -2.93
N ASN A 211 0.05 7.97 -1.87
CA ASN A 211 -1.20 8.74 -1.88
C ASN A 211 -2.40 8.00 -2.48
N VAL A 212 -2.50 6.71 -2.18
CA VAL A 212 -3.65 5.87 -2.47
C VAL A 212 -4.43 5.68 -1.18
N LYS A 213 -5.75 5.75 -1.19
CA LYS A 213 -6.55 5.44 0.01
C LYS A 213 -6.71 3.91 0.17
N PRO A 214 -6.41 3.30 1.34
CA PRO A 214 -6.50 1.86 1.52
C PRO A 214 -7.96 1.49 1.83
N LYS A 215 -8.76 1.22 0.80
CA LYS A 215 -10.21 0.94 0.99
C LYS A 215 -10.55 -0.50 1.32
N ALA A 216 -9.75 -1.48 0.87
CA ALA A 216 -10.13 -2.89 0.99
C ALA A 216 -10.22 -3.35 2.45
N LEU A 217 -9.16 -3.13 3.24
CA LEU A 217 -9.12 -3.50 4.65
C LEU A 217 -10.09 -2.68 5.50
N ASP A 218 -10.16 -1.37 5.24
CA ASP A 218 -11.05 -0.46 5.95
C ASP A 218 -12.53 -0.82 5.74
N LYS A 219 -12.94 -1.07 4.49
CA LYS A 219 -14.31 -1.51 4.18
C LYS A 219 -14.62 -2.86 4.83
N ALA A 220 -13.75 -3.85 4.65
CA ALA A 220 -13.93 -5.18 5.23
C ALA A 220 -14.07 -5.11 6.75
N TRP A 221 -13.25 -4.28 7.42
CA TRP A 221 -13.37 -4.04 8.85
C TRP A 221 -14.71 -3.43 9.25
N ARG A 222 -15.14 -2.34 8.58
CA ARG A 222 -16.42 -1.69 8.90
C ARG A 222 -17.60 -2.66 8.77
N GLU A 223 -17.61 -3.47 7.72
CA GLU A 223 -18.65 -4.48 7.50
C GLU A 223 -18.62 -5.55 8.60
N ALA A 224 -17.44 -6.07 8.94
CA ALA A 224 -17.28 -7.06 10.00
C ALA A 224 -17.70 -6.50 11.38
N CYS A 225 -17.23 -5.31 11.73
CA CYS A 225 -17.51 -4.65 13.01
C CYS A 225 -18.99 -4.26 13.17
N ALA A 226 -19.67 -3.96 12.07
CA ALA A 226 -21.11 -3.68 12.02
C ALA A 226 -21.99 -4.93 11.91
N GLY A 227 -21.40 -6.09 11.58
CA GLY A 227 -22.03 -7.40 11.67
C GLY A 227 -22.53 -7.61 13.09
N GLY A 228 -23.74 -8.15 13.23
CA GLY A 228 -24.49 -8.18 14.51
C GLY A 228 -23.80 -8.94 15.66
N PRO A 229 -24.54 -9.51 16.62
CA PRO A 229 -23.92 -10.12 17.80
C PRO A 229 -23.09 -11.38 17.50
N SER A 230 -23.27 -11.98 16.32
CA SER A 230 -22.52 -13.15 15.86
C SER A 230 -21.07 -12.78 15.48
N PRO A 231 -20.09 -13.70 15.68
CA PRO A 231 -18.72 -13.49 15.22
C PRO A 231 -18.65 -13.19 13.72
N SER A 232 -17.86 -12.18 13.36
CA SER A 232 -17.55 -11.82 11.97
C SER A 232 -16.05 -11.95 11.70
N SER A 233 -15.65 -12.00 10.43
CA SER A 233 -14.23 -12.13 10.08
C SER A 233 -13.81 -11.22 8.94
N VAL A 234 -12.57 -10.74 9.02
CA VAL A 234 -11.82 -10.07 7.96
C VAL A 234 -10.69 -11.00 7.54
N LEU A 235 -10.73 -11.44 6.29
CA LEU A 235 -9.67 -12.27 5.70
C LEU A 235 -8.69 -11.39 4.92
N ILE A 236 -7.41 -11.46 5.28
CA ILE A 236 -6.29 -10.98 4.49
C ILE A 236 -5.63 -12.22 3.87
N PRO A 237 -5.84 -12.49 2.57
CA PRO A 237 -5.29 -13.69 1.94
C PRO A 237 -3.76 -13.72 1.96
N PRO A 238 -3.13 -14.88 1.72
CA PRO A 238 -1.69 -14.94 1.50
C PRO A 238 -1.25 -14.03 0.35
N GLY A 239 -0.19 -13.27 0.56
CA GLY A 239 0.26 -12.26 -0.40
C GLY A 239 1.05 -11.13 0.24
N THR A 240 1.61 -10.23 -0.55
CA THR A 240 2.28 -9.01 -0.05
C THR A 240 1.45 -7.78 -0.38
N TYR A 241 1.11 -6.98 0.65
CA TYR A 241 0.24 -5.82 0.55
C TYR A 241 0.96 -4.58 1.06
N MET A 242 0.98 -3.50 0.27
CA MET A 242 1.38 -2.19 0.77
C MET A 242 0.18 -1.53 1.44
N VAL A 243 0.31 -1.17 2.72
CA VAL A 243 -0.74 -0.46 3.47
C VAL A 243 -0.24 0.93 3.83
N PHE A 244 -0.77 1.91 3.11
CA PHE A 244 -0.57 3.33 3.36
C PHE A 244 -1.74 4.13 2.76
N PRO A 245 -2.15 5.28 3.34
CA PRO A 245 -1.78 5.85 4.64
C PRO A 245 -2.01 4.90 5.83
N PRO A 246 -1.52 5.25 7.05
CA PRO A 246 -1.90 4.56 8.28
C PRO A 246 -3.40 4.26 8.34
N ILE A 247 -3.73 3.11 8.92
CA ILE A 247 -5.11 2.61 9.00
C ILE A 247 -5.53 2.47 10.46
N GLN A 248 -6.79 2.83 10.71
CA GLN A 248 -7.41 2.71 12.02
C GLN A 248 -8.64 1.81 11.94
N PHE A 249 -8.63 0.77 12.74
CA PHE A 249 -9.73 -0.15 12.98
C PHE A 249 -10.42 0.26 14.28
N SER A 250 -11.52 0.99 14.15
CA SER A 250 -12.27 1.50 15.31
C SER A 250 -13.47 0.63 15.63
N GLY A 251 -13.73 0.43 16.92
CA GLY A 251 -15.02 0.02 17.46
C GLY A 251 -15.89 1.20 17.91
N PRO A 252 -16.94 0.97 18.72
CA PRO A 252 -17.35 -0.34 19.25
C PRO A 252 -17.96 -1.22 18.16
N CYS A 253 -17.56 -2.50 18.14
CA CYS A 253 -18.17 -3.50 17.26
C CYS A 253 -19.39 -4.15 17.92
N LYS A 254 -20.38 -4.56 17.12
CA LYS A 254 -21.62 -5.17 17.64
C LYS A 254 -21.43 -6.63 18.09
N GLY A 255 -20.37 -7.28 17.64
CA GLY A 255 -20.01 -8.65 17.97
C GLY A 255 -18.49 -8.85 17.96
N PRO A 256 -18.00 -10.06 18.30
CA PRO A 256 -16.60 -10.43 18.14
C PRO A 256 -16.15 -10.29 16.69
N VAL A 257 -14.93 -9.81 16.47
CA VAL A 257 -14.33 -9.70 15.13
C VAL A 257 -13.02 -10.47 15.08
N GLU A 258 -12.88 -11.30 14.05
CA GLU A 258 -11.68 -12.09 13.78
C GLU A 258 -10.93 -11.55 12.56
N ILE A 259 -9.63 -11.29 12.66
CA ILE A 259 -8.75 -10.99 11.53
C ILE A 259 -7.88 -12.20 11.26
N LYS A 260 -7.96 -12.77 10.04
CA LYS A 260 -7.09 -13.86 9.58
C LYS A 260 -6.13 -13.35 8.53
N ALA A 261 -4.83 -13.38 8.82
CA ALA A 261 -3.78 -12.89 7.92
C ALA A 261 -2.67 -13.93 7.69
N ILE A 262 -2.99 -15.23 7.81
CA ILE A 262 -2.02 -16.32 7.63
C ILE A 262 -1.42 -16.26 6.23
N GLY A 263 -0.09 -16.17 6.14
CA GLY A 263 0.66 -16.06 4.88
C GLY A 263 0.64 -14.66 4.26
N ALA A 264 -0.01 -13.67 4.88
CA ALA A 264 0.00 -12.28 4.43
C ALA A 264 1.23 -11.52 4.96
N THR A 265 1.87 -10.72 4.10
CA THR A 265 2.90 -9.74 4.47
C THR A 265 2.37 -8.35 4.17
N ILE A 266 2.08 -7.59 5.20
CA ILE A 266 1.64 -6.20 5.15
C ILE A 266 2.88 -5.31 5.31
N LYS A 267 3.07 -4.35 4.41
CA LYS A 267 4.26 -3.49 4.35
C LYS A 267 3.92 -2.01 4.45
N ALA A 268 4.67 -1.31 5.29
CA ALA A 268 4.68 0.14 5.37
C ALA A 268 5.65 0.72 4.33
N PRO A 269 5.47 1.97 3.88
CA PRO A 269 6.52 2.65 3.14
C PRO A 269 7.73 2.95 4.03
N PRO A 270 8.96 2.97 3.49
CA PRO A 270 10.15 3.25 4.28
C PRO A 270 10.22 4.71 4.75
N GLU A 271 9.69 5.66 3.95
CA GLU A 271 9.95 7.09 4.13
C GLU A 271 9.18 7.72 5.30
N LEU A 272 9.89 8.19 6.33
CA LEU A 272 9.31 8.82 7.52
C LEU A 272 8.45 10.05 7.19
N ALA A 273 8.84 10.85 6.20
CA ALA A 273 8.13 12.08 5.82
C ALA A 273 6.66 11.87 5.41
N ARG A 274 6.30 10.62 5.08
CA ARG A 274 4.95 10.21 4.69
C ARG A 274 4.01 10.04 5.89
N PHE A 275 4.56 9.82 7.08
CA PHE A 275 3.77 9.64 8.29
C PHE A 275 3.44 10.99 8.93
N LYS A 276 2.21 11.07 9.44
CA LYS A 276 1.65 12.24 10.14
C LYS A 276 1.04 11.85 11.49
N SER A 277 1.31 10.63 11.91
CA SER A 277 0.82 9.97 13.13
C SER A 277 1.87 8.98 13.60
N ASP A 278 1.84 8.68 14.90
CA ASP A 278 2.77 7.75 15.54
C ASP A 278 2.25 6.31 15.49
N GLU A 279 1.11 6.07 14.85
CA GLU A 279 0.55 4.75 14.58
C GLU A 279 0.56 4.46 13.09
N TRP A 280 1.02 3.26 12.69
CA TRP A 280 0.80 2.74 11.34
C TRP A 280 -0.50 1.96 11.23
N ILE A 281 -0.73 0.99 12.12
CA ILE A 281 -1.98 0.22 12.21
C ILE A 281 -2.51 0.34 13.64
N LEU A 282 -3.63 1.05 13.79
CA LEU A 282 -4.27 1.30 15.08
C LEU A 282 -5.55 0.46 15.21
N PHE A 283 -5.68 -0.25 16.33
CA PHE A 283 -6.90 -0.90 16.79
C PHE A 283 -7.42 -0.13 18.00
N GLU A 284 -8.60 0.49 17.90
CA GLU A 284 -9.12 1.37 18.96
C GLU A 284 -10.53 0.99 19.41
N ARG A 285 -10.72 0.90 20.75
CA ARG A 285 -12.03 0.71 21.41
C ARG A 285 -12.78 -0.53 20.94
N ILE A 286 -12.08 -1.66 20.89
CA ILE A 286 -12.62 -2.95 20.42
C ILE A 286 -12.77 -3.90 21.60
N ASP A 287 -13.88 -4.61 21.65
CA ASP A 287 -14.12 -5.72 22.58
C ASP A 287 -14.20 -7.03 21.78
N ARG A 288 -13.51 -8.08 22.24
CA ARG A 288 -13.46 -9.41 21.60
C ARG A 288 -12.85 -9.40 20.18
N LEU A 289 -11.67 -8.79 20.03
CA LEU A 289 -10.84 -8.92 18.83
C LEU A 289 -10.03 -10.23 18.88
N THR A 290 -10.05 -11.01 17.81
CA THR A 290 -9.10 -12.11 17.58
C THR A 290 -8.27 -11.80 16.34
N MET A 291 -6.95 -11.78 16.43
CA MET A 291 -6.06 -11.64 15.26
C MET A 291 -5.18 -12.88 15.15
N ILE A 292 -5.20 -13.55 14.00
CA ILE A 292 -4.46 -14.79 13.74
C ILE A 292 -3.59 -14.63 12.50
N GLY A 293 -2.28 -14.77 12.69
CA GLY A 293 -1.30 -14.70 11.60
C GLY A 293 -1.01 -13.28 11.12
N GLY A 294 -0.14 -13.19 10.11
CA GLY A 294 0.24 -11.95 9.45
C GLY A 294 1.67 -11.52 9.80
N THR A 295 2.38 -11.01 8.80
CA THR A 295 3.66 -10.33 8.95
C THR A 295 3.49 -8.85 8.67
N PHE A 296 3.76 -8.00 9.65
CA PHE A 296 3.63 -6.55 9.56
C PHE A 296 5.03 -5.94 9.52
N ASP A 297 5.51 -5.61 8.32
CA ASP A 297 6.86 -5.11 8.05
C ASP A 297 6.85 -3.58 7.91
N GLY A 298 7.36 -2.92 8.94
CA GLY A 298 7.40 -1.47 9.09
C GLY A 298 8.48 -0.79 8.23
N GLN A 299 9.40 -1.55 7.63
CA GLN A 299 10.47 -1.01 6.78
C GLN A 299 11.27 0.13 7.43
N GLY A 300 11.68 -0.04 8.69
CA GLY A 300 12.28 0.99 9.56
C GLY A 300 13.71 1.43 9.25
N HIS A 301 14.38 0.84 8.27
CA HIS A 301 15.79 1.11 7.97
C HIS A 301 16.18 2.57 7.67
N GLU A 302 15.24 3.41 7.24
CA GLU A 302 15.47 4.85 7.12
C GLU A 302 15.32 5.60 8.46
N ALA A 303 14.43 5.12 9.32
CA ALA A 303 14.16 5.73 10.63
C ALA A 303 15.37 5.59 11.56
N TRP A 304 15.95 4.39 11.63
CA TRP A 304 17.11 4.10 12.49
C TRP A 304 18.38 4.87 12.11
N LYS A 305 18.44 5.41 10.88
CA LYS A 305 19.56 6.25 10.41
C LYS A 305 19.38 7.73 10.75
N ASN A 306 18.24 8.12 11.32
CA ASN A 306 17.91 9.52 11.60
C ASN A 306 17.82 9.79 13.11
N PRO A 307 18.97 10.02 13.79
CA PRO A 307 19.02 10.18 15.24
C PRO A 307 18.28 11.43 15.75
N LYS A 308 17.93 12.38 14.87
CA LYS A 308 17.27 13.65 15.24
C LYS A 308 15.75 13.56 15.29
N CYS A 309 15.15 12.42 14.93
CA CYS A 309 13.70 12.28 14.91
C CYS A 309 13.10 12.30 16.32
N GLY A 310 13.78 11.71 17.32
CA GLY A 310 13.31 11.67 18.71
C GLY A 310 13.26 13.03 19.44
N ASP A 311 13.95 14.05 18.92
CA ASP A 311 14.07 15.39 19.53
C ASP A 311 13.24 16.48 18.84
N ASN A 312 12.56 16.17 17.73
CA ASN A 312 11.92 17.17 16.87
C ASN A 312 10.41 16.93 16.75
N ASP A 313 9.59 17.89 17.18
CA ASP A 313 8.12 17.85 17.19
C ASP A 313 7.45 17.55 15.82
N ASN A 314 8.20 17.65 14.71
CA ASN A 314 7.70 17.39 13.36
C ASN A 314 8.03 16.00 12.79
N CYS A 315 8.65 15.12 13.58
CA CYS A 315 9.08 13.81 13.13
C CYS A 315 8.28 12.69 13.81
N HIS A 316 7.43 12.00 13.04
CA HIS A 316 6.60 10.90 13.55
C HIS A 316 7.29 9.57 13.34
N LEU A 317 7.46 8.80 14.41
CA LEU A 317 8.03 7.45 14.40
C LEU A 317 6.88 6.44 14.58
N PRO A 318 6.30 5.93 13.48
CA PRO A 318 5.12 5.09 13.56
C PRO A 318 5.43 3.71 14.18
N VAL A 319 4.70 3.39 15.23
CA VAL A 319 4.56 2.05 15.83
C VAL A 319 3.86 1.14 14.82
N ASN A 320 4.35 -0.09 14.66
CA ASN A 320 3.75 -1.01 13.68
C ASN A 320 2.29 -1.35 14.02
N LEU A 321 2.04 -1.80 15.26
CA LEU A 321 0.72 -2.23 15.73
C LEU A 321 0.39 -1.56 17.06
N THR A 322 -0.61 -0.69 17.06
CA THR A 322 -1.09 0.00 18.26
C THR A 322 -2.47 -0.54 18.66
N PHE A 323 -2.65 -0.87 19.92
CA PHE A 323 -3.91 -1.30 20.51
C PHE A 323 -4.28 -0.34 21.63
N SER A 324 -5.37 0.40 21.45
CA SER A 324 -5.88 1.37 22.40
C SER A 324 -7.26 0.97 22.88
N LEU A 325 -7.43 0.80 24.19
CA LEU A 325 -8.73 0.45 24.81
C LEU A 325 -9.33 -0.85 24.24
N VAL A 326 -8.47 -1.83 23.96
CA VAL A 326 -8.88 -3.16 23.45
C VAL A 326 -9.12 -4.13 24.62
N LYS A 327 -10.22 -4.89 24.58
CA LYS A 327 -10.66 -5.76 25.67
C LYS A 327 -10.96 -7.19 25.25
N ASN A 328 -10.77 -8.15 26.15
CA ASN A 328 -11.16 -9.57 25.98
C ASN A 328 -10.64 -10.17 24.66
N SER A 329 -9.39 -9.89 24.32
CA SER A 329 -8.86 -10.07 22.97
C SER A 329 -7.68 -11.04 22.91
N LEU A 330 -7.43 -11.59 21.72
CA LEU A 330 -6.35 -12.52 21.44
C LEU A 330 -5.60 -12.10 20.18
N LEU A 331 -4.27 -12.00 20.29
CA LEU A 331 -3.35 -11.91 19.15
C LEU A 331 -2.53 -13.19 19.14
N LYS A 332 -2.53 -13.91 18.02
CA LYS A 332 -1.87 -15.20 17.90
C LYS A 332 -1.09 -15.34 16.59
N ASP A 333 0.13 -15.85 16.66
CA ASP A 333 0.99 -16.15 15.50
C ASP A 333 1.30 -14.91 14.64
N VAL A 334 1.41 -13.74 15.29
CA VAL A 334 1.60 -12.45 14.62
C VAL A 334 3.09 -12.10 14.59
N THR A 335 3.59 -11.73 13.42
CA THR A 335 4.96 -11.26 13.24
C THR A 335 4.98 -9.75 12.98
N SER A 336 5.74 -8.98 13.75
CA SER A 336 6.05 -7.57 13.50
C SER A 336 7.52 -7.46 13.12
N LEU A 337 7.83 -6.95 11.93
CA LEU A 337 9.20 -6.81 11.40
C LEU A 337 9.56 -5.33 11.23
N ASN A 338 10.84 -5.02 11.47
CA ASN A 338 11.48 -3.76 11.12
C ASN A 338 10.64 -2.52 11.47
N SER A 339 10.13 -2.41 12.69
CA SER A 339 9.32 -1.24 13.04
C SER A 339 10.18 0.03 13.05
N LYS A 340 9.55 1.18 12.77
CA LYS A 340 10.25 2.48 12.80
C LYS A 340 10.46 2.98 14.23
N PHE A 341 9.67 2.47 15.16
CA PHE A 341 9.70 2.71 16.60
C PHE A 341 9.34 1.38 17.29
N PHE A 342 8.43 1.38 18.26
CA PHE A 342 7.94 0.17 18.89
C PHE A 342 7.24 -0.78 17.92
N HIS A 343 7.47 -2.08 18.09
CA HIS A 343 6.79 -3.11 17.31
C HIS A 343 5.31 -3.24 17.67
N MET A 344 4.98 -3.18 18.96
CA MET A 344 3.60 -3.21 19.47
C MET A 344 3.44 -2.24 20.63
N SER A 345 2.36 -1.47 20.65
CA SER A 345 2.00 -0.58 21.76
C SER A 345 0.59 -0.91 22.25
N LEU A 346 0.44 -1.21 23.53
CA LEU A 346 -0.83 -1.52 24.19
C LEU A 346 -1.13 -0.48 25.26
N HIS A 347 -2.19 0.28 25.07
CA HIS A 347 -2.61 1.34 25.97
C HIS A 347 -4.05 1.15 26.45
N GLY A 348 -4.25 0.99 27.76
CA GLY A 348 -5.59 0.84 28.33
C GLY A 348 -6.29 -0.47 27.97
N CYS A 349 -5.53 -1.49 27.56
CA CYS A 349 -6.04 -2.81 27.21
C CYS A 349 -6.41 -3.63 28.46
N ASP A 350 -7.45 -4.45 28.36
CA ASP A 350 -7.99 -5.23 29.50
C ASP A 350 -8.24 -6.69 29.08
N ASN A 351 -7.85 -7.66 29.89
CA ASN A 351 -8.02 -9.10 29.61
C ASN A 351 -7.60 -9.48 28.17
N THR A 352 -6.33 -9.23 27.82
CA THR A 352 -5.80 -9.42 26.46
C THR A 352 -4.65 -10.43 26.46
N ASN A 353 -4.61 -11.30 25.45
CA ASN A 353 -3.59 -12.34 25.31
C ASN A 353 -2.77 -12.11 24.03
N LEU A 354 -1.44 -12.16 24.16
CA LEU A 354 -0.47 -12.16 23.08
C LEU A 354 0.22 -13.53 23.11
N ASP A 355 -0.01 -14.35 22.09
CA ASP A 355 0.46 -15.73 22.04
C ASP A 355 1.28 -15.96 20.76
N HIS A 356 2.48 -16.52 20.89
CA HIS A 356 3.37 -16.76 19.73
C HIS A 356 3.66 -15.50 18.90
N ILE A 357 3.90 -14.37 19.59
CA ILE A 357 4.30 -13.13 18.92
C ILE A 357 5.76 -13.20 18.51
N THR A 358 6.06 -12.78 17.28
CA THR A 358 7.43 -12.58 16.81
C THR A 358 7.67 -11.11 16.52
N ALA A 359 8.61 -10.47 17.20
CA ALA A 359 9.03 -9.09 16.91
C ALA A 359 10.52 -9.09 16.54
N VAL A 360 10.87 -8.56 15.36
CA VAL A 360 12.26 -8.59 14.87
C VAL A 360 12.68 -7.27 14.24
N ALA A 361 13.77 -6.70 14.76
CA ALA A 361 14.53 -5.61 14.16
C ALA A 361 16.04 -5.79 14.46
N PRO A 362 16.94 -5.10 13.74
CA PRO A 362 18.38 -5.16 14.01
C PRO A 362 18.77 -4.77 15.44
N ALA A 363 19.94 -5.21 15.91
CA ALA A 363 20.41 -4.87 17.26
C ALA A 363 20.70 -3.37 17.43
N ASP A 364 21.00 -2.67 16.33
CA ASP A 364 21.30 -1.24 16.24
C ASP A 364 20.08 -0.39 15.86
N SER A 365 18.86 -0.94 15.92
CA SER A 365 17.63 -0.17 15.71
C SER A 365 17.11 0.44 17.02
N ASP A 366 17.51 1.68 17.28
CA ASP A 366 17.12 2.42 18.49
C ASP A 366 15.59 2.50 18.66
N ASN A 367 15.13 2.39 19.91
CA ASN A 367 13.72 2.53 20.33
C ASN A 367 12.75 1.58 19.61
N THR A 368 13.22 0.39 19.26
CA THR A 368 12.39 -0.68 18.69
C THR A 368 11.85 -1.62 19.75
N ASP A 369 11.23 -1.09 20.80
CA ASP A 369 10.64 -1.91 21.86
C ASP A 369 9.73 -2.99 21.27
N GLY A 370 9.86 -4.23 21.74
CA GLY A 370 9.08 -5.36 21.23
C GLY A 370 7.60 -5.20 21.56
N VAL A 371 7.28 -5.08 22.85
CA VAL A 371 5.93 -4.80 23.33
C VAL A 371 5.96 -3.73 24.40
N HIS A 372 5.44 -2.55 24.08
CA HIS A 372 5.27 -1.44 25.01
C HIS A 372 3.87 -1.47 25.63
N ILE A 373 3.77 -1.51 26.97
CA ILE A 373 2.47 -1.57 27.67
C ILE A 373 2.30 -0.41 28.64
N LYS A 374 1.11 0.19 28.65
CA LYS A 374 0.73 1.24 29.61
C LYS A 374 -0.74 1.13 29.97
N HIS A 375 -1.06 1.33 31.25
CA HIS A 375 -2.43 1.27 31.76
C HIS A 375 -3.19 -0.02 31.42
N VAL A 376 -2.48 -1.14 31.24
CA VAL A 376 -3.12 -2.43 30.97
C VAL A 376 -3.62 -3.08 32.26
N ASN A 377 -4.60 -3.97 32.16
CA ASN A 377 -5.05 -4.82 33.26
C ASN A 377 -5.31 -6.25 32.76
N GLY A 378 -4.63 -7.25 33.30
CA GLY A 378 -4.84 -8.64 32.84
C GLY A 378 -4.29 -8.86 31.43
N LEU A 379 -2.98 -8.69 31.27
CA LEU A 379 -2.29 -8.94 30.01
C LEU A 379 -1.46 -10.22 30.12
N ASN A 380 -1.61 -11.15 29.19
CA ASN A 380 -0.73 -12.32 29.10
C ASN A 380 0.11 -12.23 27.82
N ILE A 381 1.42 -12.38 27.93
CA ILE A 381 2.33 -12.52 26.79
C ILE A 381 3.04 -13.87 26.93
N THR A 382 2.76 -14.79 26.02
CA THR A 382 3.20 -16.18 26.11
C THR A 382 3.88 -16.67 24.85
N TYR A 383 4.87 -17.56 25.00
CA TYR A 383 5.53 -18.28 23.89
C TYR A 383 6.08 -17.37 22.77
N SER A 384 6.49 -16.16 23.12
CA SER A 384 6.83 -15.13 22.15
C SER A 384 8.34 -14.94 22.01
N ASN A 385 8.79 -14.58 20.81
CA ASN A 385 10.19 -14.38 20.47
C ASN A 385 10.41 -12.94 19.99
N ILE A 386 11.15 -12.16 20.77
CA ILE A 386 11.33 -10.72 20.58
C ILE A 386 12.83 -10.44 20.47
N LYS A 387 13.25 -9.96 19.30
CA LYS A 387 14.63 -9.70 18.93
C LYS A 387 14.72 -8.30 18.35
N THR A 388 14.99 -7.30 19.18
CA THR A 388 14.94 -5.90 18.78
C THR A 388 16.15 -5.13 19.30
N GLY A 389 16.24 -3.84 18.99
CA GLY A 389 17.35 -2.99 19.44
C GLY A 389 17.16 -2.39 20.84
N ASP A 390 15.96 -2.50 21.42
CA ASP A 390 15.60 -1.87 22.70
C ASP A 390 14.89 -2.86 23.64
N ASP A 391 14.01 -2.41 24.52
CA ASP A 391 13.27 -3.27 25.46
C ASP A 391 12.52 -4.41 24.74
N CYS A 392 12.66 -5.62 25.25
CA CYS A 392 11.84 -6.77 24.84
C CYS A 392 10.38 -6.52 25.19
N VAL A 393 10.12 -6.16 26.46
CA VAL A 393 8.83 -5.71 26.95
C VAL A 393 9.08 -4.54 27.89
N SER A 394 8.55 -3.37 27.57
CA SER A 394 8.65 -2.17 28.40
C SER A 394 7.32 -1.91 29.10
N ILE A 395 7.34 -1.79 30.43
CA ILE A 395 6.14 -1.70 31.27
C ILE A 395 6.02 -0.31 31.86
N GLY A 396 5.15 0.50 31.26
CA GLY A 396 4.80 1.84 31.71
C GLY A 396 3.74 1.88 32.81
N ASP A 397 3.47 3.10 33.29
CA ASP A 397 2.68 3.37 34.47
C ASP A 397 1.22 2.88 34.39
N GLY A 398 0.65 2.58 35.56
CA GLY A 398 -0.73 2.09 35.72
C GLY A 398 -1.01 0.70 35.17
N SER A 399 0.00 -0.02 34.70
CA SER A 399 -0.11 -1.40 34.24
C SER A 399 -0.28 -2.36 35.44
N LYS A 400 -1.24 -3.28 35.34
CA LYS A 400 -1.62 -4.21 36.39
C LYS A 400 -1.79 -5.63 35.87
N ASN A 401 -1.47 -6.62 36.70
CA ASN A 401 -1.77 -8.04 36.43
C ASN A 401 -1.26 -8.48 35.05
N ALA A 402 0.02 -8.23 34.77
CA ALA A 402 0.65 -8.66 33.53
C ALA A 402 1.46 -9.93 33.77
N HIS A 403 1.24 -10.97 32.96
CA HIS A 403 1.92 -12.25 33.04
C HIS A 403 2.74 -12.47 31.77
N LEU A 404 4.06 -12.56 31.92
CA LEU A 404 5.03 -12.77 30.87
C LEU A 404 5.61 -14.17 31.06
N GLU A 405 5.30 -15.12 30.17
CA GLU A 405 5.73 -16.51 30.30
C GLU A 405 6.38 -17.05 29.02
N LYS A 406 7.51 -17.74 29.13
CA LYS A 406 8.22 -18.37 28.00
C LYS A 406 8.56 -17.38 26.88
N LEU A 407 9.19 -16.27 27.28
CA LEU A 407 9.66 -15.24 26.34
C LEU A 407 11.13 -15.48 25.98
N THR A 408 11.43 -15.48 24.69
CA THR A 408 12.81 -15.36 24.21
C THR A 408 13.08 -13.91 23.88
N CYS A 409 13.91 -13.25 24.67
CA CYS A 409 14.32 -11.86 24.48
C CYS A 409 15.79 -11.79 24.04
N GLY A 410 16.11 -11.01 23.01
CA GLY A 410 17.49 -10.72 22.64
C GLY A 410 17.72 -10.63 21.13
N PRO A 411 18.45 -9.61 20.63
CA PRO A 411 19.17 -8.55 21.37
C PRO A 411 18.23 -7.52 22.03
N GLY A 412 18.79 -6.49 22.70
CA GLY A 412 18.03 -5.39 23.30
C GLY A 412 18.24 -5.21 24.82
N HIS A 413 17.34 -4.46 25.46
CA HIS A 413 17.42 -4.06 26.88
C HIS A 413 16.64 -4.97 27.85
N GLY A 414 15.99 -6.02 27.33
CA GLY A 414 15.32 -7.04 28.16
C GLY A 414 13.90 -6.65 28.58
N ILE A 415 13.41 -7.25 29.66
CA ILE A 415 12.07 -6.92 30.20
C ILE A 415 12.25 -5.83 31.24
N SER A 416 11.69 -4.64 30.98
CA SER A 416 11.95 -3.43 31.75
C SER A 416 10.65 -2.87 32.34
N ILE A 417 10.71 -2.40 33.59
CA ILE A 417 9.63 -1.64 34.21
C ILE A 417 10.05 -0.18 34.25
N GLY A 418 9.36 0.66 33.48
CA GLY A 418 9.58 2.10 33.40
C GLY A 418 10.08 2.58 32.03
N SER A 419 10.76 3.73 31.97
CA SER A 419 11.07 4.60 33.12
C SER A 419 9.79 5.12 33.79
N LEU A 420 9.76 5.10 35.13
CA LEU A 420 8.70 5.68 35.95
C LEU A 420 9.21 6.93 36.67
N GLY A 421 8.32 7.82 37.06
CA GLY A 421 8.61 9.07 37.78
C GLY A 421 8.87 10.28 36.88
N LYS A 422 8.61 10.19 35.57
CA LYS A 422 8.78 11.31 34.63
C LYS A 422 7.61 12.31 34.75
N TYR A 423 6.40 11.83 35.02
CA TYR A 423 5.20 12.65 35.10
C TYR A 423 4.58 12.68 36.51
N ALA A 424 4.00 13.82 36.90
CA ALA A 424 3.50 14.05 38.26
C ALA A 424 2.35 13.12 38.72
N ASN A 425 1.61 12.51 37.78
CA ASN A 425 0.41 11.73 38.05
C ASN A 425 0.51 10.28 37.53
N GLU A 426 1.71 9.71 37.51
CA GLU A 426 1.89 8.32 37.12
C GLU A 426 1.19 7.36 38.09
N LYS A 427 0.53 6.35 37.52
CA LYS A 427 -0.18 5.33 38.31
C LYS A 427 0.79 4.19 38.70
N PRO A 428 0.57 3.53 39.85
CA PRO A 428 1.41 2.39 40.24
C PRO A 428 1.39 1.26 39.21
N VAL A 429 2.56 0.65 39.00
CA VAL A 429 2.72 -0.64 38.33
C VAL A 429 2.67 -1.74 39.38
N GLN A 430 1.83 -2.77 39.20
CA GLN A 430 1.65 -3.82 40.21
C GLN A 430 1.21 -5.16 39.62
N GLY A 431 1.56 -6.28 40.28
CA GLY A 431 1.15 -7.60 39.84
C GLY A 431 1.78 -8.00 38.50
N ILE A 432 3.06 -7.70 38.31
CA ILE A 432 3.84 -8.14 37.15
C ILE A 432 4.49 -9.48 37.49
N TRP A 433 4.22 -10.49 36.67
CA TRP A 433 4.74 -11.84 36.82
C TRP A 433 5.59 -12.17 35.60
N VAL A 434 6.87 -12.49 35.82
CA VAL A 434 7.77 -12.93 34.75
C VAL A 434 8.25 -14.33 35.09
N LYS A 435 8.04 -15.26 34.17
CA LYS A 435 8.38 -16.66 34.33
C LYS A 435 8.93 -17.21 33.01
N ASN A 436 9.88 -18.14 33.10
CA ASN A 436 10.30 -18.91 31.94
C ASN A 436 9.63 -20.29 31.95
#